data_AF-A0A9D2SV69-F1
#
_entry.id   AF-A0A9D2SV69-F1
#
_cell.length_a   1.000
_cell.length_b   1.000
_cell.length_c   1.000
_cell.angle_alpha   90.00
_cell.angle_beta   90.00
_cell.angle_gamma   90.00
#
_symmetry.space_group_name_H-M   'P 1'
#
loop_
_entity.id
_entity.type
_entity.pdbx_description
1 polymer ?
#
loop_
_entity_poly.entity_id
_entity_poly.type
_entity_poly.pdbx_seq_one_letter_code
_entity_poly.pdbx_strand_id
1 'polypeptide(L)'
;MGNFPIVNKISRDEFFRLKEPDLLFITNPGRMADVSGSTLIVHIPEGYKVYRIDGWYFENRNRHEQISYSEMMEAFPIWRSMIKSIDQKDNLLYKYINMGFGNGLCVKKDIHALFMQYLQPAIDQYAEVNHIDPEEKIRRRAMIIFSVWDKAVINMAADKNIVLL
;
A
#
# COMPACT_ATOMS: atom_id res chain seq x y z
N MET A 1 15.16 -4.06 -14.28
CA MET A 1 14.32 -4.09 -13.06
C MET A 1 14.07 -2.64 -12.67
N GLY A 2 12.82 -2.21 -12.68
CA GLY A 2 12.46 -0.85 -12.25
C GLY A 2 12.58 -0.73 -10.74
N ASN A 3 13.13 0.37 -10.25
CA ASN A 3 13.03 0.74 -8.84
C ASN A 3 11.63 1.31 -8.59
N PHE A 4 11.10 1.16 -7.38
CA PHE A 4 9.92 1.91 -6.97
C PHE A 4 10.23 3.41 -7.14
N PRO A 5 9.33 4.21 -7.74
CA PRO A 5 9.63 5.62 -8.01
C PRO A 5 10.01 6.36 -6.72
N ILE A 6 10.90 7.35 -6.84
CA ILE A 6 11.22 8.27 -5.75
C ILE A 6 9.89 8.86 -5.29
N VAL A 7 9.48 8.53 -4.07
CA VAL A 7 8.11 8.81 -3.68
C VAL A 7 7.92 10.31 -3.50
N ASN A 8 7.08 10.90 -4.35
CA ASN A 8 6.71 12.30 -4.25
C ASN A 8 6.01 12.51 -2.90
N LYS A 9 6.56 13.40 -2.06
CA LYS A 9 5.83 13.90 -0.89
C LYS A 9 4.59 14.63 -1.41
N ILE A 10 3.42 14.13 -1.06
CA ILE A 10 2.16 14.75 -1.47
C ILE A 10 2.02 16.13 -0.81
N SER A 11 1.63 17.14 -1.57
CA SER A 11 1.26 18.44 -0.98
C SER A 11 -0.10 18.35 -0.29
N ARG A 12 -0.37 19.20 0.71
CA ARG A 12 -1.67 19.21 1.40
C ARG A 12 -2.83 19.46 0.45
N ASP A 13 -2.69 20.41 -0.46
CA ASP A 13 -3.73 20.74 -1.46
C ASP A 13 -3.99 19.60 -2.44
N GLU A 14 -2.96 18.85 -2.79
CA GLU A 14 -3.12 17.65 -3.63
C GLU A 14 -3.79 16.52 -2.85
N PHE A 15 -3.40 16.31 -1.59
CA PHE A 15 -4.02 15.33 -0.72
C PHE A 15 -5.52 15.54 -0.57
N PHE A 16 -5.97 16.76 -0.26
CA PHE A 16 -7.41 17.05 -0.12
C PHE A 16 -8.19 17.06 -1.44
N ARG A 17 -7.51 16.98 -2.59
CA ARG A 17 -8.15 16.78 -3.90
C ARG A 17 -8.31 15.31 -4.27
N LEU A 18 -7.60 14.40 -3.59
CA LEU A 18 -7.75 12.97 -3.82
C LEU A 18 -9.16 12.52 -3.44
N LYS A 19 -9.75 11.70 -4.30
CA LYS A 19 -11.02 11.04 -4.00
C LYS A 19 -10.74 9.58 -3.73
N GLU A 20 -11.33 9.07 -2.66
CA GLU A 20 -11.13 7.68 -2.25
C GLU A 20 -11.41 6.64 -3.36
N PRO A 21 -12.43 6.81 -4.24
CA PRO A 21 -12.65 5.89 -5.36
C PRO A 21 -11.50 5.78 -6.39
N ASP A 22 -10.62 6.78 -6.46
CA ASP A 22 -9.50 6.83 -7.39
C ASP A 22 -8.24 6.15 -6.81
N LEU A 23 -8.25 5.82 -5.51
CA LEU A 23 -7.17 5.10 -4.83
C LEU A 23 -7.23 3.61 -5.19
N LEU A 24 -6.12 3.13 -5.74
CA LEU A 24 -5.92 1.73 -6.10
C LEU A 24 -5.32 0.94 -4.94
N PHE A 25 -4.36 1.56 -4.24
CA PHE A 25 -3.64 0.95 -3.12
C PHE A 25 -3.46 1.96 -1.99
N ILE A 26 -3.62 1.50 -0.75
CA ILE A 26 -3.35 2.29 0.45
C ILE A 26 -2.70 1.38 1.50
N THR A 27 -1.49 1.72 1.97
CA THR A 27 -0.90 1.00 3.11
C THR A 27 -1.50 1.48 4.43
N ASN A 28 -1.72 0.54 5.35
CA ASN A 28 -2.05 0.84 6.74
C ASN A 28 -0.78 0.70 7.59
N PRO A 29 -0.36 1.75 8.30
CA PRO A 29 0.81 1.67 9.17
C PRO A 29 0.57 0.69 10.32
N GLY A 30 1.56 -0.17 10.57
CA GLY A 30 1.64 -1.03 11.73
C GLY A 30 2.79 -0.65 12.67
N ARG A 31 3.21 -1.59 13.51
CA ARG A 31 4.32 -1.43 14.47
C ARG A 31 5.71 -1.66 13.86
N MET A 32 5.81 -1.97 12.56
CA MET A 32 7.09 -2.09 11.82
C MET A 32 7.33 -0.85 10.96
N ALA A 33 8.51 -0.73 10.36
CA ALA A 33 9.12 0.38 9.58
C ALA A 33 8.21 1.32 8.75
N ASP A 34 6.94 0.97 8.50
CA ASP A 34 5.90 1.88 7.99
C ASP A 34 5.29 2.80 9.09
N VAL A 35 5.81 2.76 10.32
CA VAL A 35 5.35 3.58 11.47
C VAL A 35 5.26 5.07 11.15
N SER A 36 6.03 5.55 10.16
CA SER A 36 6.06 6.96 9.83
C SER A 36 4.94 7.41 8.91
N GLY A 37 4.09 6.54 8.34
CA GLY A 37 3.16 7.03 7.32
C GLY A 37 2.36 5.99 6.54
N SER A 38 1.93 6.38 5.34
CA SER A 38 1.19 5.52 4.42
C SER A 38 1.59 5.81 2.97
N THR A 39 1.60 4.77 2.15
CA THR A 39 1.77 4.89 0.70
C THR A 39 0.41 4.79 0.01
N LEU A 40 0.14 5.75 -0.88
CA LEU A 40 -1.05 5.81 -1.72
C LEU A 40 -0.65 5.57 -3.18
N ILE A 41 -1.43 4.79 -3.90
CA ILE A 41 -1.30 4.70 -5.36
C ILE A 41 -2.64 5.08 -5.96
N VAL A 42 -2.64 6.11 -6.80
CA VAL A 42 -3.83 6.71 -7.40
C VAL A 42 -3.82 6.48 -8.90
N HIS A 43 -4.97 6.11 -9.45
CA HIS A 43 -5.14 6.09 -10.90
C HIS A 43 -5.33 7.52 -11.44
N ILE A 44 -4.50 7.93 -12.39
CA ILE A 44 -4.63 9.19 -13.14
C ILE A 44 -4.55 8.91 -14.64
N PRO A 45 -4.98 9.84 -15.52
CA PRO A 45 -4.94 9.62 -16.97
C PRO A 45 -3.57 9.22 -17.52
N GLU A 46 -2.50 9.72 -16.90
CA GLU A 46 -1.11 9.48 -17.29
C GLU A 46 -0.54 8.15 -16.76
N GLY A 47 -1.26 7.46 -15.86
CA GLY A 47 -0.80 6.21 -15.26
C GLY A 47 -1.12 6.12 -13.76
N TYR A 48 -0.22 5.53 -13.00
CA TYR A 48 -0.36 5.34 -11.56
C TYR A 48 0.58 6.28 -10.82
N LYS A 49 0.01 7.23 -10.08
CA LYS A 49 0.78 8.17 -9.28
C LYS A 49 0.97 7.63 -7.87
N VAL A 50 2.20 7.61 -7.40
CA VAL A 50 2.58 7.09 -6.09
C VAL A 50 2.88 8.25 -5.15
N TYR A 51 2.20 8.26 -4.00
CA TYR A 51 2.41 9.24 -2.95
C TYR A 51 2.88 8.58 -1.66
N ARG A 52 3.70 9.31 -0.90
CA ARG A 52 4.05 8.98 0.47
C ARG A 52 3.53 10.08 1.39
N ILE A 53 2.74 9.67 2.36
CA ILE A 53 2.52 10.42 3.59
C ILE A 53 3.55 9.91 4.58
N ASP A 54 4.27 10.82 5.25
CA ASP A 54 5.28 10.49 6.24
C ASP A 54 5.18 11.42 7.48
N GLY A 55 6.00 11.14 8.50
CA GLY A 55 6.10 11.97 9.70
C GLY A 55 5.05 11.73 10.79
N TRP A 56 4.32 10.61 10.80
CA TRP A 56 3.35 10.32 11.87
C TRP A 56 3.99 9.93 13.22
N TYR A 57 5.17 9.31 13.20
CA TYR A 57 5.86 8.87 14.43
C TYR A 57 6.89 9.89 14.95
N PHE A 58 7.51 10.64 14.06
CA PHE A 58 8.51 11.64 14.42
C PHE A 58 7.87 13.02 14.38
N GLU A 59 7.75 13.67 15.54
CA GLU A 59 7.28 15.06 15.68
C GLU A 59 8.24 16.01 14.94
N ASN A 60 8.04 16.16 13.64
CA ASN A 60 8.82 17.11 12.86
C ASN A 60 8.24 18.52 13.05
N ARG A 61 9.14 19.52 13.04
CA ARG A 61 8.86 20.91 13.46
C ARG A 61 7.88 21.69 12.54
N ASN A 62 7.46 21.11 11.40
CA ASN A 62 6.53 21.71 10.43
C ASN A 62 5.19 20.95 10.35
N ARG A 63 4.48 20.82 11.48
CA ARG A 63 3.17 20.17 11.55
C ARG A 63 2.15 20.74 10.53
N HIS A 64 2.25 22.02 10.18
CA HIS A 64 1.32 22.69 9.26
C HIS A 64 1.39 22.18 7.82
N GLU A 65 2.49 21.54 7.41
CA GLU A 65 2.67 21.03 6.05
C GLU A 65 2.49 19.51 5.95
N GLN A 66 2.35 18.82 7.09
CA GLN A 66 2.17 17.37 7.14
C GLN A 66 0.70 16.99 7.12
N ILE A 67 0.38 15.86 6.50
CA ILE A 67 -0.94 15.22 6.63
C ILE A 67 -0.91 14.34 7.88
N SER A 68 -1.75 14.65 8.84
CA SER A 68 -1.93 13.85 10.05
C SER A 68 -2.68 12.56 9.79
N TYR A 69 -2.52 11.59 10.69
CA TYR A 69 -3.28 10.34 10.65
C TYR A 69 -4.80 10.59 10.77
N SER A 70 -5.23 11.60 11.54
CA SER A 70 -6.63 12.01 11.64
C SER A 70 -7.17 12.54 10.30
N GLU A 71 -6.42 13.41 9.63
CA GLU A 71 -6.81 13.94 8.31
C GLU A 71 -6.92 12.82 7.27
N MET A 72 -6.02 11.81 7.34
CA MET A 72 -6.13 10.63 6.48
C MET A 72 -7.37 9.79 6.76
N MET A 73 -7.71 9.58 8.03
CA MET A 73 -8.93 8.85 8.42
C MET A 73 -10.22 9.58 8.04
N GLU A 74 -10.19 10.91 8.00
CA GLU A 74 -11.33 11.75 7.59
C GLU A 74 -11.48 11.80 6.07
N ALA A 75 -10.37 11.92 5.34
CA ALA A 75 -10.37 11.95 3.88
C ALA A 75 -10.80 10.60 3.28
N PHE A 76 -10.39 9.48 3.90
CA PHE A 76 -10.60 8.13 3.38
C PHE A 76 -11.38 7.25 4.39
N PRO A 77 -12.68 7.51 4.59
CA PRO A 77 -13.49 6.81 5.58
C PRO A 77 -13.69 5.32 5.25
N ILE A 78 -13.69 4.91 3.97
CA ILE A 78 -13.84 3.49 3.61
C ILE A 78 -12.57 2.73 4.02
N TRP A 79 -11.39 3.26 3.72
CA TRP A 79 -10.10 2.75 4.17
C TRP A 79 -10.04 2.67 5.69
N ARG A 80 -10.43 3.74 6.40
CA ARG A 80 -10.52 3.73 7.87
C ARG A 80 -11.35 2.56 8.39
N SER A 81 -12.46 2.23 7.72
CA SER A 81 -13.33 1.12 8.12
C SER A 81 -12.74 -0.28 7.88
N MET A 82 -11.70 -0.39 7.04
CA MET A 82 -10.95 -1.63 6.78
C MET A 82 -9.81 -1.86 7.77
N ILE A 83 -9.35 -0.80 8.46
CA ILE A 83 -8.25 -0.90 9.43
C ILE A 83 -8.71 -1.81 10.59
N LYS A 84 -7.96 -2.90 10.81
CA LYS A 84 -8.22 -3.92 11.85
C LYS A 84 -9.51 -4.76 11.67
N SER A 85 -10.24 -4.64 10.56
CA SER A 85 -11.30 -5.60 10.26
C SER A 85 -10.68 -6.90 9.74
N ILE A 86 -10.69 -7.96 10.56
CA ILE A 86 -10.36 -9.32 10.09
C ILE A 86 -11.44 -9.81 9.11
N ASP A 87 -12.67 -9.33 9.28
CA ASP A 87 -13.79 -9.62 8.39
C ASP A 87 -13.70 -8.77 7.12
N GLN A 88 -13.42 -9.44 5.99
CA GLN A 88 -13.58 -8.82 4.68
C GLN A 88 -15.06 -8.48 4.50
N LYS A 89 -15.39 -7.21 4.65
CA LYS A 89 -16.74 -6.74 4.30
C LYS A 89 -16.84 -6.68 2.78
N ASP A 90 -17.56 -7.64 2.20
CA ASP A 90 -17.72 -7.79 0.75
C ASP A 90 -18.39 -6.60 0.06
N ASN A 91 -18.97 -5.66 0.82
CA ASN A 91 -19.54 -4.41 0.31
C ASN A 91 -18.59 -3.20 0.30
N LEU A 92 -17.36 -3.31 0.82
CA LEU A 92 -16.42 -2.16 0.87
C LEU A 92 -15.57 -2.01 -0.40
N LEU A 93 -14.97 -0.84 -0.64
CA LEU A 93 -14.18 -0.53 -1.85
C LEU A 93 -12.93 -1.41 -2.01
N TYR A 94 -12.36 -1.87 -0.89
CA TYR A 94 -11.07 -2.54 -0.83
C TYR A 94 -11.17 -3.99 -0.40
N LYS A 95 -10.17 -4.78 -0.78
CA LYS A 95 -9.78 -6.03 -0.12
C LYS A 95 -8.52 -5.76 0.70
N TYR A 96 -8.52 -6.24 1.95
CA TYR A 96 -7.40 -6.06 2.88
C TYR A 96 -6.45 -7.25 2.81
N ILE A 97 -5.17 -6.96 2.71
CA ILE A 97 -4.08 -7.93 2.77
C ILE A 97 -3.26 -7.66 4.04
N ASN A 98 -3.18 -8.65 4.92
CA ASN A 98 -2.37 -8.55 6.13
C ASN A 98 -0.86 -8.59 5.79
N MET A 99 -0.12 -7.58 6.24
CA MET A 99 1.34 -7.48 6.06
C MET A 99 2.11 -7.71 7.37
N GLY A 100 1.43 -8.15 8.43
CA GLY A 100 2.05 -8.52 9.71
C GLY A 100 2.33 -7.32 10.60
N PHE A 101 2.46 -7.56 11.91
CA PHE A 101 2.75 -6.53 12.92
C PHE A 101 1.79 -5.31 12.89
N GLY A 102 0.53 -5.54 12.49
CA GLY A 102 -0.48 -4.49 12.35
C GLY A 102 -0.43 -3.71 11.04
N ASN A 103 0.53 -4.00 10.15
CA ASN A 103 0.58 -3.43 8.81
C ASN A 103 -0.43 -4.13 7.91
N GLY A 104 -0.92 -3.40 6.91
CA GLY A 104 -1.81 -3.96 5.91
C GLY A 104 -1.79 -3.19 4.62
N LEU A 105 -2.32 -3.80 3.57
CA LEU A 105 -2.48 -3.20 2.27
C LEU A 105 -3.95 -3.31 1.88
N CYS A 106 -4.61 -2.16 1.70
CA CYS A 106 -5.91 -2.09 1.07
C CYS A 106 -5.71 -2.00 -0.44
N VAL A 107 -6.26 -2.95 -1.19
CA VAL A 107 -6.22 -2.99 -2.65
C VAL A 107 -7.65 -2.87 -3.17
N LYS A 108 -7.88 -1.99 -4.15
CA LYS A 108 -9.21 -1.80 -4.74
C LYS A 108 -9.72 -3.12 -5.34
N LYS A 109 -11.01 -3.42 -5.11
CA LYS A 109 -11.58 -4.74 -5.41
C LYS A 109 -11.48 -5.17 -6.87
N ASP A 110 -11.67 -4.23 -7.77
CA ASP A 110 -11.63 -4.42 -9.22
C ASP A 110 -10.24 -4.89 -9.72
N ILE A 111 -9.16 -4.45 -9.08
CA ILE A 111 -7.79 -4.82 -9.44
C ILE A 111 -7.20 -5.91 -8.53
N HIS A 112 -7.83 -6.25 -7.40
CA HIS A 112 -7.24 -7.17 -6.43
C HIS A 112 -6.88 -8.53 -7.04
N ALA A 113 -7.78 -9.12 -7.83
CA ALA A 113 -7.52 -10.43 -8.45
C ALA A 113 -6.31 -10.37 -9.41
N LEU A 114 -6.19 -9.28 -10.17
CA LEU A 114 -5.05 -9.03 -11.05
C LEU A 114 -3.76 -8.86 -10.23
N PHE A 115 -3.79 -8.02 -9.18
CA PHE A 115 -2.63 -7.79 -8.31
C PHE A 115 -2.11 -9.08 -7.68
N MET A 116 -3.00 -9.98 -7.23
CA MET A 116 -2.60 -11.27 -6.66
C MET A 116 -1.81 -12.15 -7.62
N GLN A 117 -2.01 -12.01 -8.94
CA GLN A 117 -1.23 -12.75 -9.96
C GLN A 117 0.25 -12.31 -9.99
N TYR A 118 0.56 -11.08 -9.59
CA TYR A 118 1.94 -10.57 -9.49
C TYR A 118 2.49 -10.71 -8.08
N LEU A 119 1.64 -10.63 -7.04
CA LEU A 119 2.07 -10.77 -5.66
C LEU A 119 2.54 -12.19 -5.34
N GLN A 120 1.83 -13.23 -5.78
CA GLN A 120 2.19 -14.61 -5.45
C GLN A 120 3.58 -15.00 -6.00
N PRO A 121 3.93 -14.71 -7.28
CA PRO A 121 5.29 -14.91 -7.77
C PRO A 121 6.35 -14.11 -7.00
N ALA A 122 6.05 -12.89 -6.58
CA ALA A 122 6.98 -12.08 -5.80
C ALA A 122 7.27 -12.68 -4.41
N ILE A 123 6.24 -13.26 -3.76
CA ILE A 123 6.38 -14.02 -2.51
C ILE A 123 7.24 -15.26 -2.73
N ASP A 124 6.97 -16.03 -3.79
CA ASP A 124 7.69 -17.27 -4.08
C ASP A 124 9.17 -17.00 -4.40
N GLN A 125 9.46 -15.97 -5.20
CA GLN A 125 10.82 -15.53 -5.49
C GLN A 125 11.56 -15.08 -4.22
N TYR A 126 10.89 -14.34 -3.32
CA TYR A 126 11.50 -13.95 -2.05
C TYR A 126 11.85 -15.16 -1.20
N ALA A 127 10.95 -16.14 -1.11
CA ALA A 127 11.18 -17.37 -0.35
C ALA A 127 12.35 -18.17 -0.93
N GLU A 128 12.44 -18.29 -2.26
CA GLU A 128 13.54 -18.97 -2.96
C GLU A 128 14.90 -18.30 -2.67
N VAL A 129 15.00 -16.99 -2.88
CA VAL A 129 16.24 -16.22 -2.68
C VAL A 129 16.72 -16.26 -1.22
N ASN A 130 15.79 -16.34 -0.27
CA ASN A 130 16.11 -16.38 1.16
C ASN A 130 16.14 -17.80 1.74
N HIS A 131 16.05 -18.83 0.89
CA HIS A 131 16.05 -20.25 1.29
C HIS A 131 15.01 -20.58 2.37
N ILE A 132 13.80 -20.01 2.26
CA ILE A 132 12.69 -20.23 3.18
C ILE A 132 11.89 -21.45 2.71
N ASP A 133 11.77 -22.45 3.57
CA ASP A 133 10.99 -23.67 3.28
C ASP A 133 9.46 -23.39 3.20
N PRO A 134 8.66 -24.32 2.67
CA PRO A 134 7.22 -24.11 2.50
C PRO A 134 6.43 -23.86 3.78
N GLU A 135 6.78 -24.51 4.90
CA GLU A 135 6.08 -24.33 6.17
C GLU A 135 6.36 -22.94 6.75
N GLU A 136 7.63 -22.54 6.72
CA GLU A 136 8.05 -21.23 7.19
C GLU A 136 7.56 -20.11 6.26
N LYS A 137 7.43 -20.37 4.96
CA LYS A 137 6.77 -19.45 4.00
C LYS A 137 5.34 -19.16 4.39
N ILE A 138 4.58 -20.16 4.85
CA ILE A 138 3.21 -19.97 5.35
C ILE A 138 3.22 -19.13 6.62
N ARG A 139 4.09 -19.46 7.59
CA ARG A 139 4.18 -18.73 8.87
C ARG A 139 4.61 -17.27 8.70
N ARG A 140 5.54 -17.01 7.78
CA ARG A 140 6.10 -15.67 7.51
C ARG A 140 5.38 -14.93 6.39
N ARG A 141 4.31 -15.48 5.82
CA ARG A 141 3.66 -14.95 4.60
C ARG A 141 3.39 -13.44 4.69
N ALA A 142 2.84 -12.99 5.81
CA ALA A 142 2.50 -11.57 6.00
C ALA A 142 3.75 -10.66 5.95
N MET A 143 4.84 -11.08 6.59
CA MET A 143 6.13 -10.37 6.54
C MET A 143 6.73 -10.40 5.14
N ILE A 144 6.63 -11.53 4.43
CA ILE A 144 7.12 -11.63 3.05
C ILE A 144 6.34 -10.65 2.15
N ILE A 145 5.01 -10.59 2.30
CA ILE A 145 4.17 -9.63 1.57
C ILE A 145 4.63 -8.19 1.84
N PHE A 146 4.90 -7.83 3.10
CA PHE A 146 5.42 -6.50 3.44
C PHE A 146 6.69 -6.15 2.66
N SER A 147 7.57 -7.13 2.42
CA SER A 147 8.83 -6.93 1.70
C SER A 147 8.71 -6.89 0.17
N VAL A 148 7.57 -7.27 -0.41
CA VAL A 148 7.46 -7.47 -1.87
C VAL A 148 6.21 -6.92 -2.55
N TRP A 149 5.28 -6.34 -1.79
CA TRP A 149 4.03 -5.81 -2.37
C TRP A 149 4.29 -4.73 -3.42
N ASP A 150 5.30 -3.89 -3.19
CA ASP A 150 5.74 -2.81 -4.06
C ASP A 150 6.33 -3.35 -5.38
N LYS A 151 7.14 -4.40 -5.30
CA LYS A 151 7.66 -5.14 -6.46
C LYS A 151 6.53 -5.72 -7.30
N ALA A 152 5.49 -6.25 -6.66
CA ALA A 152 4.32 -6.76 -7.35
C ALA A 152 3.57 -5.65 -8.12
N VAL A 153 3.45 -4.45 -7.53
CA VAL A 153 2.91 -3.27 -8.23
C VAL A 153 3.76 -2.88 -9.43
N ILE A 154 5.09 -2.83 -9.29
CA ILE A 154 6.02 -2.50 -10.39
C ILE A 154 5.84 -3.46 -11.56
N ASN A 155 5.83 -4.77 -11.27
CA ASN A 155 5.68 -5.79 -12.29
C ASN A 155 4.31 -5.71 -12.98
N MET A 156 3.24 -5.47 -12.20
CA MET A 156 1.89 -5.29 -12.75
C MET A 156 1.83 -4.08 -13.67
N ALA A 157 2.37 -2.93 -13.25
CA ALA A 157 2.37 -1.72 -14.06
C ALA A 157 3.16 -1.90 -15.36
N ALA A 158 4.35 -2.51 -15.28
CA ALA A 158 5.17 -2.80 -16.46
C ALA A 158 4.45 -3.72 -17.46
N ASP A 159 3.84 -4.82 -17.00
CA ASP A 159 3.09 -5.75 -17.86
C ASP A 159 1.88 -5.09 -18.52
N LYS A 160 1.22 -4.16 -17.82
CA LYS A 160 0.06 -3.42 -18.34
C LYS A 160 0.42 -2.14 -19.10
N ASN A 161 1.70 -1.86 -19.34
CA ASN A 161 2.19 -0.62 -19.95
C ASN A 161 1.67 0.64 -19.24
N ILE A 162 1.60 0.58 -17.90
CA ILE A 162 1.18 1.68 -17.04
C ILE A 162 2.43 2.37 -16.51
N VAL A 163 2.49 3.68 -16.69
CA VAL A 163 3.59 4.50 -16.15
C VAL A 163 3.38 4.67 -14.64
N LEU A 164 4.42 4.35 -13.85
CA LEU A 164 4.46 4.69 -12.42
C LEU A 164 5.14 6.04 -12.25
N LEU A 165 4.43 7.00 -11.62
CA LEU A 165 4.77 8.42 -11.50
C LEU A 165 4.99 8.84 -10.05
#